data_AF-A0A7C3R642-F1
#
_entry.id   AF-A0A7C3R642-F1
#
_cell.length_a   1.000
_cell.length_b   1.000
_cell.length_c   1.000
_cell.angle_alpha   90.00
_cell.angle_beta   90.00
_cell.angle_gamma   90.00
#
_symmetry.space_group_name_H-M   'P 1'
#
loop_
_entity.id
_entity.type
_entity.pdbx_description
1 polymer ?
#
loop_
_entity_poly.entity_id
_entity_poly.type
_entity_poly.pdbx_seq_one_letter_code
_entity_poly.pdbx_strand_id
1 'polypeptide(L)'
;MKREKLFKMKEFVLGELVIGVAEDIGPRILKIALKGTPSQNLFGILPDAGVETQEGFWHIYGGHRLWTSPEAMPRSYSMDDRPVKIEAGKEYIKIYGNPEIQN
;
A
#
# COMPACT_ATOMS: atom_id res chain seq x y z
N MET A 1 21.51 -0.65 13.76
CA MET A 1 20.77 0.57 13.36
C MET A 1 19.30 0.18 13.21
N LYS A 2 18.42 0.64 14.10
CA LYS A 2 16.98 0.34 14.01
C LYS A 2 16.45 1.07 12.78
N ARG A 3 16.08 0.34 11.73
CA ARG A 3 15.36 0.92 10.59
C ARG A 3 14.04 1.45 11.13
N GLU A 4 13.82 2.76 11.09
CA GLU A 4 12.49 3.32 11.35
C GLU A 4 11.52 2.70 10.35
N LYS A 5 10.37 2.23 10.83
CA LYS A 5 9.34 1.70 9.95
C LYS A 5 8.76 2.85 9.15
N LEU A 6 8.97 2.84 7.84
CA LEU A 6 8.44 3.84 6.90
C LEU A 6 6.92 3.77 6.71
N PHE A 7 6.29 2.69 7.15
CA PHE A 7 4.84 2.53 7.15
C PHE A 7 4.38 1.49 8.19
N LYS A 8 3.11 1.57 8.53
CA LYS A 8 2.35 0.60 9.30
C LYS A 8 1.55 -0.27 8.35
N MET A 9 1.46 -1.55 8.68
CA MET A 9 0.75 -2.54 7.89
C MET A 9 -0.13 -3.38 8.82
N LYS A 10 -1.38 -3.57 8.42
CA LYS A 10 -2.33 -4.47 9.07
C LYS A 10 -2.51 -5.72 8.24
N GLU A 11 -2.35 -6.88 8.87
CA GLU A 11 -2.52 -8.17 8.22
C GLU A 11 -3.93 -8.73 8.45
N PHE A 12 -4.49 -9.33 7.40
CA PHE A 12 -5.78 -9.99 7.37
C PHE A 12 -5.61 -11.39 6.79
N VAL A 13 -6.50 -12.31 7.15
CA VAL A 13 -6.57 -13.64 6.53
C VAL A 13 -7.85 -13.73 5.73
N LEU A 14 -7.75 -14.06 4.45
CA LEU A 14 -8.87 -14.20 3.53
C LEU A 14 -8.70 -15.49 2.74
N GLY A 15 -9.47 -16.52 3.11
CA GLY A 15 -9.23 -17.89 2.68
C GLY A 15 -7.82 -18.37 3.09
N GLU A 16 -7.05 -18.85 2.11
CA GLU A 16 -5.67 -19.33 2.31
C GLU A 16 -4.61 -18.23 2.16
N LEU A 17 -5.04 -16.96 2.02
CA LEU A 17 -4.14 -15.84 1.84
C LEU A 17 -4.01 -15.01 3.12
N VAL A 18 -2.77 -14.58 3.40
CA VAL A 18 -2.46 -13.49 4.32
C VAL A 18 -2.23 -12.23 3.50
N ILE A 19 -3.05 -11.22 3.74
CA ILE A 19 -3.04 -9.96 3.01
C ILE A 19 -2.63 -8.85 3.97
N GLY A 20 -1.53 -8.15 3.67
CA GLY A 20 -1.08 -6.99 4.44
C GLY A 20 -1.40 -5.69 3.71
N VAL A 21 -2.17 -4.83 4.35
CA VAL A 21 -2.61 -3.54 3.81
C VAL A 21 -1.90 -2.42 4.59
N ALA A 22 -1.40 -1.42 3.87
CA ALA A 22 -0.80 -0.24 4.48
C ALA A 22 -1.85 0.61 5.20
N GLU A 23 -1.53 1.15 6.38
CA GLU A 23 -2.45 1.96 7.19
C GLU A 23 -2.18 3.47 7.07
N ASP A 24 -0.91 3.86 7.01
CA ASP A 24 -0.45 5.25 7.03
C ASP A 24 0.00 5.78 5.66
N ILE A 25 0.05 4.91 4.66
CA ILE A 25 0.29 5.23 3.24
C ILE A 25 -0.72 4.47 2.38
N GLY A 26 -1.07 4.96 1.19
CA GLY A 26 -1.94 4.22 0.27
C GLY A 26 -3.08 4.99 -0.40
N PRO A 27 -3.94 4.25 -1.13
CA PRO A 27 -4.28 2.83 -0.88
C PRO A 27 -3.31 1.80 -1.49
N ARG A 28 -2.78 0.90 -0.65
CA ARG A 28 -1.76 -0.09 -1.06
C ARG A 28 -1.87 -1.44 -0.35
N ILE A 29 -1.69 -2.51 -1.11
CA ILE A 29 -1.47 -3.86 -0.58
C ILE A 29 0.04 -4.11 -0.57
N LEU A 30 0.61 -4.27 0.61
CA LEU A 30 2.05 -4.48 0.81
C LEU A 30 2.42 -5.96 0.88
N LYS A 31 1.46 -6.83 1.20
CA LYS A 31 1.73 -8.26 1.34
C LYS A 31 0.60 -9.12 0.77
N ILE A 32 1.00 -10.14 0.03
CA ILE A 32 0.20 -11.34 -0.22
C ILE A 32 1.10 -12.54 0.07
N ALA A 33 0.67 -13.44 0.94
CA ALA A 33 1.38 -14.67 1.25
C ALA A 33 0.38 -15.82 1.44
N LEU A 34 0.82 -17.06 1.34
CA LEU A 34 0.00 -18.22 1.72
C LEU A 34 -0.03 -18.36 3.25
N LYS A 35 -1.16 -18.79 3.80
CA LYS A 35 -1.35 -19.00 5.25
C LYS A 35 -0.37 -20.02 5.83
N GLY A 36 0.03 -21.02 5.05
CA GLY A 36 1.05 -22.00 5.43
C GLY A 36 2.48 -21.43 5.48
N THR A 37 2.74 -20.34 4.78
CA THR A 37 4.07 -19.69 4.71
C THR A 37 3.95 -18.16 4.81
N PRO A 38 3.40 -17.62 5.92
CA PRO A 38 3.04 -16.20 6.02
C PRO A 38 4.24 -15.25 6.00
N SER A 39 5.48 -15.75 6.15
CA SER A 39 6.70 -14.96 6.00
C SER A 39 7.12 -14.77 4.53
N GLN A 40 6.58 -15.56 3.60
CA GLN A 40 6.88 -15.47 2.17
C GLN A 40 5.95 -14.49 1.48
N ASN A 41 6.28 -13.21 1.57
CA ASN A 41 5.58 -12.19 0.81
C ASN A 41 5.85 -12.36 -0.69
N LEU A 42 4.80 -12.37 -1.50
CA LEU A 42 4.86 -12.37 -2.96
C LEU A 42 5.46 -11.06 -3.50
N PHE A 43 5.22 -9.94 -2.82
CA PHE A 43 5.70 -8.63 -3.26
C PHE A 43 7.08 -8.29 -2.69
N GLY A 44 7.87 -7.59 -3.50
CA GLY A 44 9.03 -6.85 -3.01
C GLY A 44 8.59 -5.62 -2.23
N ILE A 45 9.24 -5.36 -1.09
CA ILE A 45 9.05 -4.16 -0.28
C ILE A 45 10.34 -3.36 -0.32
N LEU A 46 10.22 -2.09 -0.72
CA LEU A 46 11.35 -1.22 -1.02
C LEU A 46 11.24 0.07 -0.20
N PRO A 47 11.53 0.01 1.11
CA PRO A 47 11.36 1.14 2.01
C PRO A 47 12.23 2.34 1.60
N ASP A 48 13.46 2.06 1.20
CA ASP A 48 14.49 3.07 0.96
C ASP A 48 14.57 3.48 -0.53
N ALA A 49 13.69 2.96 -1.39
CA ALA A 49 13.69 3.26 -2.82
C ALA A 49 12.72 4.40 -3.15
N GLY A 50 13.21 5.39 -3.88
CA GLY A 50 12.44 6.55 -4.28
C GLY A 50 13.27 7.55 -5.08
N VAL A 51 12.66 8.71 -5.34
CA VAL A 51 13.24 9.80 -6.12
C VAL A 51 12.92 11.12 -5.42
N GLU A 52 13.91 12.01 -5.33
CA GLU A 52 13.69 13.39 -4.88
C GLU A 52 12.86 14.15 -5.91
N THR A 53 11.77 14.77 -5.46
CA THR A 53 10.88 15.62 -6.29
C THR A 53 10.81 17.03 -5.70
N GLN A 54 10.18 17.97 -6.41
CA GLN A 54 10.00 19.33 -5.88
C GLN A 54 9.07 19.35 -4.65
N GLU A 55 8.24 18.31 -4.53
CA GLU A 55 7.25 18.10 -3.48
C GLU A 55 7.78 17.26 -2.31
N GLY A 56 9.03 16.76 -2.40
CA GLY A 56 9.67 15.90 -1.40
C GLY A 56 10.13 14.55 -1.96
N PHE A 57 10.55 13.64 -1.08
CA PHE A 57 11.01 12.31 -1.50
C PHE A 57 9.81 11.40 -1.85
N TRP A 58 9.66 11.07 -3.13
CA TRP A 58 8.64 10.14 -3.60
C TRP A 58 9.11 8.70 -3.44
N HIS A 59 8.39 7.89 -2.67
CA HIS A 59 8.74 6.51 -2.39
C HIS A 59 8.07 5.52 -3.35
N ILE A 60 8.81 4.49 -3.77
CA ILE A 60 8.27 3.37 -4.54
C ILE A 60 7.48 2.41 -3.62
N TYR A 61 7.89 2.28 -2.36
CA TYR A 61 7.39 1.39 -1.29
C TYR A 61 7.36 -0.12 -1.60
N GLY A 62 7.19 -0.53 -2.86
CA GLY A 62 6.91 -1.90 -3.26
C GLY A 62 5.44 -2.29 -3.05
N GLY A 63 5.11 -3.57 -3.11
CA GLY A 63 3.71 -4.00 -3.07
C GLY A 63 2.92 -3.60 -4.33
N HIS A 64 1.60 -3.41 -4.16
CA HIS A 64 0.69 -3.04 -5.23
C HIS A 64 -0.18 -1.84 -4.81
N ARG A 65 0.01 -0.71 -5.50
CA ARG A 65 -0.83 0.49 -5.34
C ARG A 65 -2.17 0.28 -6.03
N LEU A 66 -3.25 0.63 -5.35
CA LEU A 66 -4.58 0.66 -5.94
C LEU A 66 -4.82 2.05 -6.54
N TRP A 67 -5.26 2.09 -7.79
CA TRP A 67 -5.52 3.33 -8.52
C TRP A 67 -6.69 3.13 -9.48
N THR A 68 -7.36 4.21 -9.86
CA THR A 68 -8.46 4.17 -10.81
C THR A 68 -7.96 4.51 -12.21
N SER A 69 -8.45 3.86 -13.27
CA SER A 69 -8.13 4.19 -14.66
C SER A 69 -9.09 5.26 -15.23
N PRO A 70 -8.73 5.98 -16.32
CA PRO A 70 -7.47 5.94 -17.08
C PRO A 70 -6.33 6.67 -16.36
N GLU A 71 -5.09 6.33 -16.70
CA GLU A 71 -3.91 7.01 -16.15
C GLU A 71 -3.90 8.50 -16.53
N ALA A 72 -3.68 9.38 -15.56
CA ALA A 72 -3.71 10.82 -15.76
C ALA A 72 -2.72 11.54 -14.82
N MET A 73 -1.99 12.53 -15.36
CA MET A 73 -1.15 13.41 -14.54
C MET A 73 -1.99 14.61 -14.04
N PRO A 74 -1.85 15.04 -12.77
CA PRO A 74 -0.96 14.50 -11.74
C PRO A 74 -1.53 13.32 -10.94
N ARG A 75 -2.82 12.97 -11.14
CA ARG A 75 -3.58 12.03 -10.30
C ARG A 75 -2.91 10.67 -10.07
N SER A 76 -2.51 9.97 -11.13
CA SER A 76 -1.88 8.64 -11.05
C SER A 76 -0.47 8.68 -10.47
N TYR A 77 0.13 9.87 -10.41
CA TYR A 77 1.50 10.13 -9.99
C TYR A 77 1.60 10.84 -8.65
N SER A 78 0.46 11.16 -8.02
CA SER A 78 0.45 11.83 -6.72
C SER A 78 1.16 10.98 -5.68
N MET A 79 1.71 11.63 -4.66
CA MET A 79 2.23 10.95 -3.48
C MET A 79 1.14 10.08 -2.84
N ASP A 80 1.55 8.89 -2.43
CA ASP A 80 0.73 7.84 -1.82
C ASP A 80 0.95 7.83 -0.30
N ASP A 81 1.20 9.01 0.29
CA ASP A 81 1.84 9.22 1.61
C ASP A 81 0.84 9.56 2.73
N ARG A 82 -0.44 9.31 2.49
CA ARG A 82 -1.53 9.62 3.42
C ARG A 82 -2.18 8.36 3.96
N PRO A 83 -2.69 8.39 5.20
CA PRO A 83 -3.36 7.25 5.79
C PRO A 83 -4.64 6.89 5.04
N VAL A 84 -5.04 5.63 5.16
CA VAL A 84 -6.28 5.09 4.59
C VAL A 84 -7.16 4.50 5.69
N LYS A 85 -8.47 4.50 5.46
CA LYS A 85 -9.40 3.76 6.31
C LYS A 85 -9.52 2.33 5.79
N ILE A 86 -9.46 1.35 6.69
CA ILE A 86 -9.61 -0.07 6.37
C ILE A 86 -10.77 -0.65 7.16
N GLU A 87 -11.69 -1.30 6.46
CA GLU A 87 -12.76 -2.12 7.04
C GLU A 87 -12.61 -3.55 6.53
N ALA A 88 -12.84 -4.54 7.39
CA ALA A 88 -12.80 -5.94 6.98
C ALA A 88 -14.02 -6.69 7.51
N GLY A 89 -14.58 -7.54 6.66
CA GLY A 89 -15.59 -8.52 7.01
C GLY A 89 -15.02 -9.93 6.91
N LYS A 90 -15.91 -10.93 6.99
CA LYS A 90 -15.53 -12.35 6.89
C LYS A 90 -14.86 -12.69 5.55
N GLU A 91 -15.30 -12.04 4.47
CA GLU A 91 -14.92 -12.41 3.10
C GLU A 91 -14.42 -11.21 2.28
N TYR A 92 -14.19 -10.06 2.91
CA TYR A 92 -13.72 -8.88 2.21
C TYR A 92 -12.79 -8.03 3.07
N ILE A 93 -11.92 -7.29 2.40
CA ILE A 93 -11.19 -6.14 2.94
C ILE A 93 -11.57 -4.96 2.04
N LYS A 94 -12.03 -3.88 2.64
CA LYS A 94 -12.38 -2.63 1.97
C LYS A 94 -11.39 -1.56 2.41
N ILE A 95 -10.75 -0.94 1.42
CA ILE A 95 -9.76 0.11 1.62
C ILE A 95 -10.36 1.39 1.04
N TYR A 96 -10.49 2.42 1.86
CA TYR A 96 -10.95 3.73 1.42
C TYR A 96 -9.71 4.57 1.13
N GLY A 97 -9.42 4.74 -0.16
CA GLY A 97 -8.35 5.63 -0.63
C GLY A 97 -8.68 7.10 -0.36
N ASN A 98 -7.63 7.92 -0.35
CA ASN A 98 -7.79 9.37 -0.29
C ASN A 98 -8.50 9.89 -1.55
N PRO A 99 -9.33 10.94 -1.46
CA PRO A 99 -10.01 11.51 -2.62
C PRO A 99 -9.02 11.96 -3.70
N GLU A 100 -9.31 11.60 -4.95
CA GLU A 100 -8.62 12.09 -6.13
C GLU A 100 -9.31 13.39 -6.58
N ILE A 101 -8.58 14.52 -6.61
CA ILE A 101 -9.18 15.86 -6.69
C ILE A 101 -9.58 16.26 -8.14
N GLN A 102 -9.18 15.48 -9.16
CA GLN A 102 -9.40 15.80 -10.58
C GLN A 102 -9.76 14.54 -11.39
N ASN A 103 -10.67 14.71 -12.36
CA ASN A 103 -11.01 13.76 -13.42
C ASN A 103 -10.66 14.37 -14.78
#